data_AF-A0A7S0I6S5-F1
#
_entry.id   AF-A0A7S0I6S5-F1
#
_cell.length_a   1.000
_cell.length_b   1.000
_cell.length_c   1.000
_cell.angle_alpha   90.00
_cell.angle_beta   90.00
_cell.angle_gamma   90.00
#
_symmetry.space_group_name_H-M   'P 1'
#
loop_
_entity.id
_entity.type
_entity.pdbx_description
1 polymer ?
#
loop_
_entity_poly.entity_id
_entity_poly.type
_entity_poly.pdbx_seq_one_letter_code
_entity_poly.pdbx_strand_id
1 'polypeptide(L)'
;MAWEAVRNFAGLSPEGWKAIGEQEETHELQHQLAQAVLVRMRLSCLNGARHRRRLRHFLHDWAPLQPMCDACDEALQAKGLLERGVQPLGAWALGQTLDAMSLYLRLGFELDLFSPCEFQMTYWYLDCICGMRLQLHEASQRSAHTQMLAVEEKAPKKANKKKAKPTKPPMAGGAATRAELQLVVVRRDLCRALALLIAALRQ
;
A
#
# COMPACT_ATOMS: atom_id res chain seq x y z
N MET A 1 3.81 -13.99 6.53
CA MET A 1 2.62 -13.09 6.49
C MET A 1 2.94 -11.71 5.93
N ALA A 2 3.71 -10.83 6.59
CA ALA A 2 4.02 -9.49 6.06
C ALA A 2 4.78 -9.52 4.72
N TRP A 3 5.80 -10.37 4.63
CA TRP A 3 6.59 -10.58 3.40
C TRP A 3 5.75 -11.02 2.19
N GLU A 4 4.79 -11.92 2.41
CA GLU A 4 3.87 -12.36 1.36
C GLU A 4 2.83 -11.30 1.01
N ALA A 5 2.43 -10.46 1.97
CA ALA A 5 1.53 -9.34 1.72
C ALA A 5 2.19 -8.31 0.78
N VAL A 6 3.50 -8.04 0.96
CA VAL A 6 4.26 -7.19 0.05
C VAL A 6 4.27 -7.78 -1.36
N ARG A 7 4.60 -9.07 -1.51
CA ARG A 7 4.54 -9.77 -2.81
C ARG A 7 3.19 -9.62 -3.48
N ASN A 8 2.11 -9.90 -2.75
CA ASN A 8 0.76 -9.87 -3.29
C ASN A 8 0.35 -8.44 -3.68
N PHE A 9 0.78 -7.42 -2.92
CA PHE A 9 0.58 -6.01 -3.22
C PHE A 9 1.35 -5.56 -4.46
N ALA A 10 2.60 -6.01 -4.60
CA ALA A 10 3.47 -5.68 -5.71
C ALA A 10 3.21 -6.51 -6.97
N GLY A 11 2.37 -7.55 -6.89
CA GLY A 11 2.07 -8.44 -8.02
C GLY A 11 3.26 -9.25 -8.52
N LEU A 12 4.26 -9.48 -7.67
CA LEU A 12 5.51 -10.14 -8.04
C LEU A 12 5.36 -11.67 -8.13
N SER A 13 6.12 -12.30 -9.02
CA SER A 13 6.11 -13.76 -9.17
C SER A 13 6.65 -14.45 -7.91
N PRO A 14 6.14 -15.64 -7.54
CA PRO A 14 6.60 -16.35 -6.36
C PRO A 14 8.09 -16.72 -6.40
N GLU A 15 8.62 -17.03 -7.58
CA GLU A 15 10.01 -17.47 -7.76
C GLU A 15 10.99 -16.30 -7.61
N GLY A 16 10.72 -15.16 -8.26
CA GLY A 16 11.54 -13.96 -8.10
C GLY A 16 11.49 -13.42 -6.67
N TRP A 17 10.32 -13.48 -6.03
CA TRP A 17 10.17 -13.03 -4.64
C TRP A 17 10.92 -13.90 -3.62
N LYS A 18 11.05 -15.20 -3.88
CA LYS A 18 11.88 -16.09 -3.04
C LYS A 18 13.36 -15.70 -3.11
N ALA A 19 13.89 -15.48 -4.32
CA ALA A 19 15.29 -15.07 -4.51
C ALA A 19 15.61 -13.73 -3.85
N ILE A 20 14.65 -12.79 -3.84
CA ILE A 20 14.76 -11.53 -3.09
C ILE A 20 14.85 -11.80 -1.59
N GLY A 21 14.00 -12.68 -1.06
CA GLY A 21 13.94 -12.96 0.38
C GLY A 21 15.14 -13.71 0.96
N GLU A 22 16.00 -14.29 0.12
CA GLU A 22 17.24 -14.95 0.54
C GLU A 22 18.40 -13.96 0.73
N GLN A 23 18.26 -12.72 0.25
CA GLN A 23 19.30 -11.70 0.34
C GLN A 23 19.51 -11.21 1.78
N GLU A 24 20.77 -11.04 2.19
CA GLU A 24 21.19 -10.56 3.52
C GLU A 24 20.49 -9.25 3.91
N GLU A 25 20.38 -8.31 2.96
CA GLU A 25 19.76 -7.00 3.17
C GLU A 25 18.27 -7.08 3.50
N THR A 26 17.60 -8.18 3.13
CA THR A 26 16.18 -8.37 3.38
C THR A 26 15.89 -9.05 4.71
N HIS A 27 16.84 -9.78 5.32
CA HIS A 27 16.59 -10.55 6.54
C HIS A 27 16.26 -9.66 7.74
N GLU A 28 17.07 -8.64 7.98
CA GLU A 28 16.83 -7.70 9.07
C GLU A 28 15.51 -6.94 8.85
N LEU A 29 15.28 -6.47 7.62
CA LEU A 29 14.07 -5.76 7.25
C LEU A 29 12.82 -6.63 7.43
N GLN A 30 12.86 -7.89 7.01
CA GLN A 30 11.77 -8.86 7.18
C GLN A 30 11.40 -9.01 8.65
N HIS A 31 12.39 -9.12 9.53
CA HIS A 31 12.14 -9.23 10.97
C HIS A 31 11.50 -7.95 11.54
N GLN A 32 12.03 -6.77 11.20
CA GLN A 32 11.47 -5.49 11.66
C GLN A 32 10.04 -5.26 11.14
N LEU A 33 9.78 -5.54 9.87
CA LEU A 33 8.44 -5.45 9.28
C LEU A 33 7.46 -6.44 9.93
N ALA A 34 7.90 -7.67 10.21
CA ALA A 34 7.06 -8.65 10.89
C ALA A 34 6.67 -8.18 12.29
N GLN A 35 7.62 -7.64 13.07
CA GLN A 35 7.35 -7.08 14.38
C GLN A 35 6.38 -5.89 14.31
N ALA A 36 6.60 -4.97 13.37
CA ALA A 36 5.76 -3.79 13.22
C ALA A 36 4.32 -4.15 12.79
N VAL A 37 4.15 -5.14 11.90
CA VAL A 37 2.82 -5.66 11.53
C VAL A 37 2.13 -6.35 12.72
N LEU A 38 2.86 -7.11 13.53
CA LEU A 38 2.31 -7.71 14.74
C LEU A 38 1.83 -6.64 15.74
N VAL A 39 2.60 -5.56 15.91
CA VAL A 39 2.19 -4.41 16.72
C VAL A 39 0.89 -3.83 16.16
N ARG A 40 0.82 -3.58 14.85
CA ARG A 40 -0.38 -3.07 14.20
C ARG A 40 -1.62 -3.97 14.41
N MET A 41 -1.46 -5.29 14.29
CA MET A 41 -2.54 -6.25 14.57
C MET A 41 -2.99 -6.19 16.04
N ARG A 42 -2.06 -6.04 16.98
CA ARG A 42 -2.42 -5.88 18.41
C ARG A 42 -3.19 -4.58 18.64
N LEU A 43 -2.85 -3.50 17.93
CA LEU A 43 -3.57 -2.23 18.03
C LEU A 43 -5.03 -2.35 17.57
N SER A 44 -5.32 -3.16 16.55
CA SER A 44 -6.71 -3.35 16.09
C SER A 44 -7.62 -4.05 17.10
N CYS A 45 -7.05 -4.70 18.13
CA CYS A 45 -7.81 -5.32 19.21
C CYS A 45 -8.15 -4.34 20.35
N LEU A 46 -7.68 -3.10 20.28
CA LEU A 46 -7.97 -2.07 21.28
C LEU A 46 -9.30 -1.37 20.96
N ASN A 47 -9.95 -0.81 21.98
CA ASN A 47 -11.07 0.10 21.76
C ASN A 47 -10.64 1.35 20.98
N GLY A 48 -11.59 2.04 20.33
CA GLY A 48 -11.30 3.16 19.41
C GLY A 48 -10.41 4.26 20.00
N ALA A 49 -10.67 4.69 21.24
CA ALA A 49 -9.87 5.71 21.91
C ALA A 49 -8.42 5.28 22.15
N ARG A 50 -8.20 4.06 22.67
CA ARG A 50 -6.86 3.51 22.86
C ARG A 50 -6.16 3.24 21.53
N HIS A 51 -6.90 2.77 20.54
CA HIS A 51 -6.41 2.54 19.20
C HIS A 51 -5.86 3.84 18.59
N ARG A 52 -6.64 4.93 18.57
CA ARG A 52 -6.19 6.24 18.05
C ARG A 52 -4.96 6.76 18.78
N ARG A 53 -4.93 6.68 20.11
CA ARG A 53 -3.78 7.14 20.92
C ARG A 53 -2.51 6.36 20.58
N ARG A 54 -2.60 5.03 20.47
CA ARG A 54 -1.45 4.18 20.13
C ARG A 54 -1.03 4.28 18.67
N LEU A 55 -1.97 4.55 17.76
CA LEU A 55 -1.69 4.69 16.33
C LEU A 55 -0.73 5.86 16.04
N ARG A 56 -0.77 6.93 16.83
CA ARG A 56 0.22 8.02 16.77
C ARG A 56 1.65 7.53 17.04
N HIS A 57 1.84 6.71 18.07
CA HIS A 57 3.15 6.17 18.44
C HIS A 57 3.61 5.18 17.37
N PHE A 58 2.70 4.32 16.90
CA PHE A 58 2.98 3.44 15.78
C PHE A 58 3.46 4.20 14.53
N LEU A 59 2.83 5.31 14.15
CA LEU A 59 3.28 6.11 13.00
C LEU A 59 4.69 6.68 13.20
N HIS A 60 5.02 7.11 14.42
CA HIS A 60 6.35 7.57 14.76
C HIS A 60 7.39 6.43 14.67
N ASP A 61 7.07 5.27 15.24
CA ASP A 61 7.96 4.10 15.24
C ASP A 61 8.06 3.45 13.85
N TRP A 62 7.05 3.65 12.98
CA TRP A 62 7.03 3.17 11.60
C TRP A 62 7.83 4.06 10.66
N ALA A 63 7.94 5.36 10.95
CA ALA A 63 8.61 6.32 10.06
C ALA A 63 10.04 5.92 9.65
N PRO A 64 10.90 5.37 10.54
CA PRO A 64 12.23 4.88 10.16
C PRO A 64 12.21 3.66 9.22
N LEU A 65 11.14 2.86 9.21
CA LEU A 65 11.06 1.68 8.34
C LEU A 65 10.88 2.04 6.86
N GLN A 66 10.31 3.22 6.57
CA GLN A 66 10.13 3.69 5.19
C GLN A 66 11.47 3.82 4.43
N PRO A 67 12.45 4.64 4.90
CA PRO A 67 13.73 4.75 4.20
C PRO A 67 14.52 3.43 4.19
N MET A 68 14.32 2.54 5.17
CA MET A 68 14.92 1.20 5.14
C MET A 68 14.34 0.33 4.02
N CYS A 69 13.03 0.40 3.79
CA CYS A 69 12.39 -0.27 2.66
C CYS A 69 12.88 0.30 1.33
N ASP A 70 12.98 1.62 1.22
CA ASP A 70 13.43 2.30 0.00
C ASP A 70 14.90 1.93 -0.32
N ALA A 71 15.78 1.94 0.68
CA ALA A 71 17.18 1.54 0.54
C ALA A 71 17.32 0.05 0.17
N CYS A 72 16.46 -0.81 0.70
CA CYS A 72 16.44 -2.23 0.35
C CYS A 72 16.02 -2.43 -1.10
N ASP A 73 14.98 -1.72 -1.57
CA ASP A 73 14.60 -1.75 -2.98
C ASP A 73 15.74 -1.27 -3.90
N GLU A 74 16.45 -0.20 -3.52
CA GLU A 74 17.63 0.27 -4.26
C GLU A 74 18.77 -0.76 -4.32
N ALA A 75 19.07 -1.43 -3.20
CA ALA A 75 20.07 -2.48 -3.14
C ALA A 75 19.70 -3.68 -4.04
N LEU A 76 18.42 -4.08 -4.03
CA LEU A 76 17.91 -5.15 -4.89
C LEU A 76 17.95 -4.77 -6.38
N GLN A 77 17.69 -3.50 -6.72
CA GLN A 77 17.86 -2.99 -8.08
C GLN A 77 19.33 -2.99 -8.52
N ALA A 78 20.26 -2.61 -7.64
CA ALA A 78 21.69 -2.63 -7.92
C ALA A 78 22.21 -4.05 -8.21
N LYS A 79 21.64 -5.06 -7.55
CA LYS A 79 21.91 -6.49 -7.80
C LYS A 79 21.20 -7.05 -9.03
N GLY A 80 20.33 -6.28 -9.70
CA GLY A 80 19.54 -6.73 -10.84
C GLY A 80 18.43 -7.74 -10.47
N LEU A 81 18.11 -7.88 -9.18
CA LEU A 81 17.00 -8.72 -8.69
C LEU A 81 15.65 -8.02 -8.82
N LEU A 82 15.68 -6.70 -8.98
CA LEU A 82 14.51 -5.86 -9.18
C LEU A 82 14.76 -4.90 -10.36
N GLU A 83 13.73 -4.67 -11.17
CA GLU A 83 13.83 -3.70 -12.27
C GLU A 83 13.98 -2.28 -11.72
N ARG A 84 14.77 -1.45 -12.41
CA ARG A 84 14.97 -0.05 -12.03
C ARG A 84 13.63 0.69 -11.97
N GLY A 85 13.42 1.43 -10.89
CA GLY A 85 12.19 2.19 -10.66
C GLY A 85 11.02 1.38 -10.10
N VAL A 86 11.17 0.06 -9.90
CA VAL A 86 10.20 -0.74 -9.15
C VAL A 86 10.60 -0.73 -7.68
N GLN A 87 9.69 -0.34 -6.79
CA GLN A 87 9.95 -0.19 -5.35
C GLN A 87 8.84 -0.87 -4.53
N PRO A 88 8.77 -2.21 -4.51
CA PRO A 88 7.68 -2.95 -3.89
C PRO A 88 7.67 -2.82 -2.37
N LEU A 89 8.85 -2.78 -1.71
CA LEU A 89 8.95 -2.67 -0.26
C LEU A 89 8.56 -1.24 0.17
N GLY A 90 9.18 -0.24 -0.47
CA GLY A 90 8.90 1.16 -0.23
C GLY A 90 7.44 1.51 -0.49
N ALA A 91 6.89 1.04 -1.61
CA ALA A 91 5.49 1.26 -1.94
C ALA A 91 4.54 0.60 -0.94
N TRP A 92 4.80 -0.65 -0.55
CA TRP A 92 3.96 -1.31 0.44
C TRP A 92 4.02 -0.61 1.81
N ALA A 93 5.22 -0.22 2.26
CA ALA A 93 5.43 0.49 3.52
C ALA A 93 4.68 1.84 3.54
N LEU A 94 4.72 2.59 2.43
CA LEU A 94 3.98 3.83 2.26
C LEU A 94 2.47 3.58 2.31
N GLY A 95 2.00 2.50 1.69
CA GLY A 95 0.61 2.07 1.77
C GLY A 95 0.16 1.84 3.22
N GLN A 96 0.98 1.16 4.02
CA GLN A 96 0.72 0.95 5.44
C GLN A 96 0.63 2.27 6.21
N THR A 97 1.53 3.22 5.93
CA THR A 97 1.53 4.57 6.51
C THR A 97 0.24 5.32 6.18
N LEU A 98 -0.14 5.37 4.90
CA LEU A 98 -1.35 6.05 4.44
C LEU A 98 -2.62 5.45 5.07
N ASP A 99 -2.68 4.12 5.21
CA ASP A 99 -3.78 3.45 5.92
C ASP A 99 -3.86 3.85 7.38
N ALA A 100 -2.73 3.89 8.08
CA ALA A 100 -2.65 4.28 9.48
C ALA A 100 -3.03 5.75 9.69
N MET A 101 -2.57 6.66 8.83
CA MET A 101 -2.96 8.08 8.85
C MET A 101 -4.45 8.25 8.60
N SER A 102 -4.99 7.54 7.60
CA SER A 102 -6.41 7.57 7.28
C SER A 102 -7.28 7.06 8.43
N LEU A 103 -6.86 5.95 9.07
CA LEU A 103 -7.53 5.38 10.24
C LEU A 103 -7.45 6.31 11.44
N TYR A 104 -6.29 6.94 11.67
CA TYR A 104 -6.11 7.91 12.74
C TYR A 104 -7.19 8.97 12.61
N LEU A 105 -7.30 9.65 11.46
CA LEU A 105 -8.30 10.71 11.24
C LEU A 105 -9.73 10.22 11.40
N ARG A 106 -10.10 9.06 10.82
CA ARG A 106 -11.46 8.50 10.98
C ARG A 106 -11.85 8.27 12.43
N LEU A 107 -10.95 7.68 13.23
CA LEU A 107 -11.18 7.52 14.67
C LEU A 107 -11.36 8.86 15.39
N GLY A 108 -10.89 9.97 14.83
CA GLY A 108 -11.14 11.30 15.39
C GLY A 108 -12.56 11.78 15.21
N PHE A 109 -13.16 11.48 14.06
CA PHE A 109 -14.58 11.72 13.83
C PHE A 109 -15.43 10.80 14.71
N GLU A 110 -15.12 9.50 14.77
CA GLU A 110 -15.88 8.54 15.60
C GLU A 110 -15.84 8.86 17.10
N LEU A 111 -14.84 9.60 17.56
CA LEU A 111 -14.65 10.00 18.95
C LEU A 111 -15.01 11.47 19.20
N ASP A 112 -15.62 12.15 18.23
CA ASP A 112 -16.03 13.56 18.30
C ASP A 112 -14.90 14.51 18.75
N LEU A 113 -13.67 14.25 18.27
CA LEU A 113 -12.47 15.00 18.67
C LEU A 113 -12.23 16.27 17.85
N PHE A 114 -12.95 16.43 16.75
CA PHE A 114 -12.80 17.58 15.85
C PHE A 114 -13.95 18.57 16.08
N SER A 115 -13.62 19.85 16.16
CA SER A 115 -14.60 20.93 16.16
C SER A 115 -15.13 21.16 14.73
N PRO A 116 -16.37 21.67 14.55
CA PRO A 116 -16.89 22.00 13.21
C PRO A 116 -15.99 22.95 12.40
N CYS A 117 -15.16 23.77 13.05
CA CYS A 117 -14.19 24.63 12.35
C CYS A 117 -13.09 23.82 11.63
N GLU A 118 -12.74 22.63 12.13
CA GLU A 118 -11.66 21.77 11.64
C GLU A 118 -12.10 20.75 10.58
N PHE A 119 -13.40 20.54 10.42
CA PHE A 119 -13.95 19.52 9.51
C PHE A 119 -13.49 19.70 8.07
N GLN A 120 -13.55 20.92 7.53
CA GLN A 120 -13.14 21.20 6.15
C GLN A 120 -11.71 20.74 5.87
N MET A 121 -10.77 21.13 6.75
CA MET A 121 -9.35 20.77 6.60
C MET A 121 -9.15 19.26 6.74
N THR A 122 -9.85 18.63 7.68
CA THR A 122 -9.72 17.20 7.97
C THR A 122 -10.25 16.35 6.80
N TYR A 123 -11.38 16.73 6.21
CA TYR A 123 -11.91 16.09 5.00
C TYR A 123 -11.02 16.31 3.78
N TRP A 124 -10.51 17.52 3.57
CA TRP A 124 -9.53 17.79 2.51
C TRP A 124 -8.29 16.90 2.65
N TYR A 125 -7.76 16.77 3.86
CA TYR A 125 -6.59 15.94 4.12
C TYR A 125 -6.89 14.44 3.90
N LEU A 126 -8.10 13.97 4.24
CA LEU A 126 -8.55 12.63 3.90
C LEU A 126 -8.67 12.39 2.38
N ASP A 127 -9.14 13.37 1.58
CA ASP A 127 -9.10 13.30 0.10
C ASP A 127 -7.65 13.14 -0.38
N CYS A 128 -6.72 13.97 0.11
CA CYS A 128 -5.31 13.87 -0.21
C CYS A 128 -4.74 12.47 0.09
N ILE A 129 -4.99 11.92 1.28
CA ILE A 129 -4.54 10.57 1.64
C ILE A 129 -5.15 9.50 0.72
N CYS A 130 -6.44 9.58 0.42
CA CYS A 130 -7.08 8.62 -0.48
C CYS A 130 -6.52 8.75 -1.91
N GLY A 131 -6.27 9.96 -2.40
CA GLY A 131 -5.62 10.22 -3.69
C GLY A 131 -4.23 9.60 -3.78
N MET A 132 -3.38 9.83 -2.77
CA MET A 132 -2.04 9.24 -2.70
C MET A 132 -2.08 7.70 -2.71
N ARG A 133 -3.05 7.11 -2.00
CA ARG A 133 -3.25 5.65 -2.03
C ARG A 133 -3.61 5.11 -3.40
N LEU A 134 -4.50 5.78 -4.12
CA LEU A 134 -4.87 5.36 -5.48
C LEU A 134 -3.68 5.44 -6.43
N GLN A 135 -2.93 6.55 -6.39
CA GLN A 135 -1.71 6.72 -7.20
C GLN A 135 -0.67 5.64 -6.91
N LEU A 136 -0.48 5.29 -5.64
CA LEU A 136 0.44 4.26 -5.20
C LEU A 136 0.05 2.87 -5.74
N HIS A 137 -1.24 2.51 -5.65
CA HIS A 137 -1.73 1.24 -6.18
C HIS A 137 -1.65 1.19 -7.71
N GLU A 138 -1.98 2.28 -8.40
CA GLU A 138 -1.81 2.35 -9.85
C GLU A 138 -0.35 2.18 -10.27
N ALA A 139 0.58 2.81 -9.54
CA ALA A 139 2.01 2.65 -9.79
C ALA A 139 2.46 1.19 -9.60
N SER A 140 2.03 0.52 -8.51
CA SER A 140 2.39 -0.89 -8.29
C SER A 140 1.83 -1.81 -9.36
N GLN A 141 0.59 -1.58 -9.82
CA GLN A 141 -0.01 -2.37 -10.90
C GLN A 141 0.68 -2.16 -12.24
N ARG A 142 1.07 -0.92 -12.57
CA ARG A 142 1.84 -0.64 -13.80
C ARG A 142 3.17 -1.39 -13.78
N SER A 143 3.90 -1.33 -12.67
CA SER A 143 5.17 -2.07 -12.51
C SER A 143 5.00 -3.58 -12.66
N ALA A 144 3.94 -4.15 -12.06
CA ALA A 144 3.63 -5.57 -12.20
C ALA A 144 3.30 -5.94 -13.66
N HIS A 145 2.52 -5.10 -14.35
CA HIS A 145 2.15 -5.34 -15.75
C HIS A 145 3.35 -5.28 -16.70
N THR A 146 4.26 -4.31 -16.52
CA THR A 146 5.48 -4.21 -17.34
C THR A 146 6.37 -5.43 -17.19
N GLN A 147 6.57 -5.92 -15.95
CA GLN A 147 7.37 -7.11 -15.68
C GLN A 147 6.80 -8.36 -16.35
N MET A 148 5.46 -8.49 -16.39
CA MET A 148 4.83 -9.60 -17.09
C MET A 148 5.09 -9.59 -18.58
N LEU A 149 4.96 -8.44 -19.22
CA LEU A 149 5.24 -8.28 -20.65
C LEU A 149 6.70 -8.64 -20.95
N ALA A 150 7.64 -8.21 -20.09
CA ALA A 150 9.06 -8.56 -20.22
C ALA A 150 9.34 -10.06 -20.07
N VAL A 151 8.59 -10.78 -19.22
CA VAL A 151 8.68 -12.25 -19.09
C VAL A 151 8.12 -12.95 -20.33
N GLU A 152 7.00 -12.47 -20.89
CA GLU A 152 6.42 -13.01 -22.13
C GLU A 152 7.36 -12.83 -23.33
N GLU A 153 8.05 -11.69 -23.45
CA GLU A 153 9.03 -11.44 -24.51
C GLU A 153 10.27 -12.36 -24.42
N LYS A 154 10.70 -12.72 -23.22
CA LYS A 154 11.86 -13.60 -22.98
C LYS A 154 11.54 -15.09 -23.10
N ALA A 155 10.26 -15.46 -23.22
CA ALA A 155 9.87 -16.86 -23.34
C ALA A 155 10.23 -17.42 -24.74
N PRO A 156 10.89 -18.59 -24.84
CA PRO A 156 11.25 -19.17 -26.14
C PRO A 156 9.98 -19.52 -26.91
N LYS A 157 9.87 -19.03 -28.16
CA LYS A 157 8.76 -19.33 -29.10
C LYS A 157 8.73 -20.83 -29.43
N LYS A 158 8.15 -21.65 -28.56
CA LYS A 158 7.87 -23.06 -28.88
C LYS A 158 6.67 -23.13 -29.81
N ALA A 159 6.92 -23.61 -31.03
CA ALA A 159 5.92 -23.87 -32.04
C ALA A 159 4.86 -24.87 -31.53
N ASN A 160 3.58 -24.52 -31.76
CA ASN A 160 2.39 -25.36 -31.78
C ASN A 160 2.04 -26.20 -30.53
N LYS A 161 1.08 -25.72 -29.72
CA LYS A 161 -0.08 -26.53 -29.25
C LYS A 161 -1.17 -25.69 -28.57
N LYS A 162 -2.37 -25.76 -29.16
CA LYS A 162 -3.72 -25.45 -28.64
C LYS A 162 -3.93 -24.07 -27.98
N LYS A 163 -4.79 -23.25 -28.61
CA LYS A 163 -5.38 -22.03 -28.05
C LYS A 163 -5.99 -22.32 -26.67
N ALA A 164 -5.21 -22.10 -25.61
CA ALA A 164 -5.74 -21.90 -24.28
C ALA A 164 -6.53 -20.58 -24.31
N LYS A 165 -7.73 -20.57 -23.73
CA LYS A 165 -8.53 -19.35 -23.50
C LYS A 165 -7.63 -18.26 -22.93
N PRO A 166 -7.87 -16.96 -23.24
CA PRO A 166 -7.10 -15.88 -22.67
C PRO A 166 -7.24 -15.98 -21.15
N THR A 167 -6.19 -16.47 -20.49
CA THR A 167 -6.02 -16.37 -19.06
C THR A 167 -6.06 -14.89 -18.79
N LYS A 168 -7.11 -14.45 -18.08
CA LYS A 168 -7.29 -13.05 -17.69
C LYS A 168 -5.93 -12.50 -17.23
N PRO A 169 -5.54 -11.27 -17.61
CA PRO A 169 -4.33 -10.66 -17.07
C PRO A 169 -4.39 -10.86 -15.56
N PRO A 170 -3.33 -11.37 -14.92
CA PRO A 170 -3.38 -11.60 -13.49
C PRO A 170 -3.58 -10.23 -12.88
N MET A 171 -4.74 -10.08 -12.26
CA MET A 171 -5.09 -8.90 -11.51
C MET A 171 -4.09 -8.87 -10.36
N ALA A 172 -3.05 -8.03 -10.47
CA ALA A 172 -2.19 -7.73 -9.34
C ALA A 172 -3.10 -7.18 -8.24
N GLY A 173 -3.24 -7.94 -7.16
CA GLY A 173 -4.31 -7.77 -6.16
C GLY A 173 -5.60 -8.48 -6.57
N GLY A 174 -5.97 -9.53 -5.81
CA GLY A 174 -7.20 -10.30 -6.05
C GLY A 174 -8.50 -9.49 -5.95
N ALA A 175 -9.65 -10.15 -6.03
CA ALA A 175 -10.96 -9.49 -5.95
C ALA A 175 -11.15 -8.62 -4.69
N ALA A 176 -10.54 -9.00 -3.56
CA ALA A 176 -10.49 -8.22 -2.33
C ALA A 176 -9.84 -6.84 -2.55
N THR A 177 -8.74 -6.78 -3.29
CA THR A 177 -8.01 -5.55 -3.59
C THR A 177 -8.82 -4.60 -4.48
N ARG A 178 -9.65 -5.13 -5.39
CA ARG A 178 -10.55 -4.30 -6.21
C ARG A 178 -11.64 -3.63 -5.38
N ALA A 179 -12.29 -4.37 -4.49
CA ALA A 179 -13.33 -3.83 -3.62
C ALA A 179 -12.75 -2.77 -2.66
N GLU A 180 -11.56 -3.04 -2.09
CA GLU A 180 -10.83 -2.07 -1.26
C GLU A 180 -10.51 -0.79 -2.02
N LEU A 181 -10.02 -0.89 -3.26
CA LEU A 181 -9.75 0.27 -4.12
C LEU A 181 -11.03 1.08 -4.42
N GLN A 182 -12.14 0.40 -4.72
CA GLN A 182 -13.42 1.07 -4.92
C GLN A 182 -13.88 1.82 -3.66
N LEU A 183 -13.70 1.25 -2.48
CA LEU A 183 -13.99 1.93 -1.22
C LEU A 183 -13.09 3.16 -1.01
N VAL A 184 -11.83 3.12 -1.42
CA VAL A 184 -10.93 4.28 -1.37
C VAL A 184 -11.41 5.38 -2.32
N VAL A 185 -11.84 5.05 -3.54
CA VAL A 185 -12.42 6.01 -4.50
C VAL A 185 -13.67 6.67 -3.91
N VAL A 186 -14.63 5.88 -3.45
CA VAL A 186 -15.88 6.42 -2.87
C VAL A 186 -15.58 7.31 -1.68
N ARG A 187 -14.67 6.90 -0.79
CA ARG A 187 -14.26 7.71 0.36
C ARG A 187 -13.64 9.03 -0.07
N ARG A 188 -12.79 9.02 -1.09
CA ARG A 188 -12.17 10.22 -1.65
C ARG A 188 -13.23 11.21 -2.14
N ASP A 189 -14.16 10.73 -2.95
CA ASP A 189 -15.21 11.56 -3.54
C ASP A 189 -16.12 12.17 -2.46
N LEU A 190 -16.49 11.38 -1.45
CA LEU A 190 -17.24 11.86 -0.29
C LEU A 190 -16.49 12.92 0.50
N CYS A 191 -15.21 12.69 0.81
CA CYS A 191 -14.39 13.65 1.56
C CYS A 191 -14.25 14.97 0.79
N ARG A 192 -14.03 14.90 -0.52
CA ARG A 192 -13.97 16.08 -1.39
C ARG A 192 -15.29 16.84 -1.41
N ALA A 193 -16.40 16.14 -1.62
CA ALA A 193 -17.73 16.75 -1.65
C ALA A 193 -18.06 17.45 -0.32
N LEU A 194 -17.77 16.81 0.82
CA LEU A 194 -17.98 17.39 2.15
C LEU A 194 -17.09 18.61 2.39
N ALA A 195 -15.81 18.55 2.02
CA ALA A 195 -14.91 19.68 2.15
C ALA A 195 -15.39 20.91 1.34
N LEU A 196 -15.85 20.69 0.11
CA LEU A 196 -16.39 21.74 -0.76
C LEU A 196 -17.72 22.29 -0.24
N LEU A 197 -18.62 21.43 0.25
CA LEU A 197 -19.90 21.85 0.82
C LEU A 197 -19.68 22.74 2.06
N ILE A 198 -18.80 22.33 2.98
CA ILE A 198 -18.48 23.13 4.16
C ILE A 198 -17.86 24.47 3.76
N ALA A 199 -17.00 24.48 2.74
CA ALA A 199 -16.42 25.73 2.22
C ALA A 199 -17.49 26.67 1.64
N ALA A 200 -18.46 26.13 0.91
CA ALA A 200 -19.55 26.91 0.32
C ALA A 200 -20.50 27.48 1.37
N LEU A 201 -20.80 26.73 2.43
CA LEU A 201 -21.70 27.17 3.51
C LEU A 201 -21.07 28.19 4.48
N ARG A 202 -19.78 28.46 4.35
CA ARG A 202 -19.07 29.50 5.13
C ARG A 202 -19.01 30.86 4.44
N GLN A 203 -19.52 30.95 3.21
CA GLN A 203 -19.70 32.20 2.47
C GLN A 203 -21.04 32.84 2.83
#